data_AF-A0A2R7L726-F1
#
_entry.id   AF-A0A2R7L726-F1
#
_cell.length_a   1.000
_cell.length_b   1.000
_cell.length_c   1.000
_cell.angle_alpha   90.00
_cell.angle_beta   90.00
_cell.angle_gamma   90.00
#
_symmetry.space_group_name_H-M   'P 1'
#
loop_
_entity.id
_entity.type
_entity.pdbx_description
1 polymer ?
#
loop_
_entity_poly.entity_id
_entity_poly.type
_entity_poly.pdbx_seq_one_letter_code
_entity_poly.pdbx_strand_id
1 'polypeptide(L)'
;MNDYLLLMHGDAVDEKVDQWSAWLDRLASEGRLRGGSSIAGGECVRRDGQPQRPLSSLTGFVRIAATDLEDAKTCLVGNPAYEGGGTVEFRLLLEDD
;
A
#
# COMPACT_ATOMS: atom_id res chain seq x y z
N MET A 1 2.48 -15.57 9.57
CA MET A 1 1.69 -14.71 8.66
C MET A 1 2.69 -14.04 7.75
N ASN A 2 2.37 -13.95 6.48
CA ASN A 2 3.18 -13.28 5.49
C ASN A 2 2.94 -11.78 5.56
N ASP A 3 3.96 -10.99 5.25
CA ASP A 3 3.79 -9.55 5.13
C ASP A 3 3.50 -9.16 3.68
N TYR A 4 2.53 -8.28 3.49
CA TYR A 4 2.19 -7.70 2.21
C TYR A 4 2.34 -6.19 2.27
N LEU A 5 2.92 -5.60 1.22
CA LEU A 5 2.81 -4.18 0.93
C LEU A 5 1.56 -3.95 0.07
N LEU A 6 0.71 -3.04 0.54
CA LEU A 6 -0.32 -2.38 -0.24
C LEU A 6 0.26 -1.07 -0.72
N LEU A 7 0.32 -0.88 -2.05
CA LEU A 7 0.89 0.30 -2.70
C LEU A 7 -0.22 1.06 -3.40
N MET A 8 -0.42 2.33 -3.05
CA MET A 8 -1.48 3.18 -3.58
C MET A 8 -0.93 3.98 -4.77
N HIS A 9 -1.58 3.90 -5.93
CA HIS A 9 -1.11 4.51 -7.18
C HIS A 9 -1.51 5.99 -7.38
N GLY A 10 -2.30 6.55 -6.45
CA GLY A 10 -2.70 7.96 -6.50
C GLY A 10 -3.70 8.31 -7.61
N ASP A 11 -4.39 7.31 -8.15
CA ASP A 11 -5.36 7.39 -9.24
C ASP A 11 -6.81 7.29 -8.76
N ALA A 12 -7.05 7.40 -7.45
CA ALA A 12 -8.38 7.45 -6.87
C ALA A 12 -9.12 8.73 -7.29
N VAL A 13 -10.39 8.59 -7.65
CA VAL A 13 -11.25 9.69 -8.14
C VAL A 13 -11.99 10.38 -6.98
N ASP A 14 -12.43 9.61 -5.99
CA ASP A 14 -13.20 10.09 -4.83
C ASP A 14 -12.59 9.57 -3.51
N GLU A 15 -11.29 9.78 -3.32
CA GLU A 15 -10.59 9.36 -2.11
C GLU A 15 -11.03 10.19 -0.90
N LYS A 16 -11.56 9.51 0.12
CA LYS A 16 -12.03 10.14 1.37
C LYS A 16 -10.93 10.19 2.41
N VAL A 17 -10.12 11.24 2.35
CA VAL A 17 -8.90 11.41 3.16
C VAL A 17 -9.16 11.32 4.67
N ASP A 18 -10.34 11.75 5.13
CA ASP A 18 -10.76 11.68 6.54
C ASP A 18 -11.02 10.26 7.05
N GLN A 19 -11.15 9.27 6.15
CA GLN A 19 -11.43 7.87 6.50
C GLN A 19 -10.17 7.03 6.73
N TRP A 20 -8.98 7.56 6.42
CA TRP A 20 -7.71 6.83 6.58
C TRP A 20 -7.48 6.35 8.01
N SER A 21 -7.68 7.21 9.00
CA SER A 21 -7.47 6.87 10.40
C SER A 21 -8.36 5.70 10.84
N ALA A 22 -9.66 5.75 10.48
CA ALA A 22 -10.60 4.70 10.86
C ALA A 22 -10.24 3.34 10.24
N TRP A 23 -9.79 3.33 8.97
CA TRP A 23 -9.37 2.10 8.30
C TRP A 23 -8.07 1.54 8.89
N LEU A 24 -7.08 2.40 9.17
CA LEU A 24 -5.82 2.01 9.82
C LEU A 24 -6.06 1.47 11.24
N ASP A 25 -6.92 2.12 12.02
CA ASP A 25 -7.29 1.70 13.37
C ASP A 25 -7.98 0.33 13.36
N ARG A 26 -8.83 0.07 12.37
CA ARG A 26 -9.44 -1.26 12.18
C ARG A 26 -8.35 -2.32 11.96
N LEU A 27 -7.43 -2.11 11.01
CA LEU A 27 -6.35 -3.07 10.74
C LEU A 27 -5.43 -3.27 11.96
N ALA A 28 -5.17 -2.22 12.74
CA ALA A 28 -4.42 -2.30 13.97
C ALA A 28 -5.15 -3.15 15.03
N SER A 29 -6.46 -2.94 15.20
CA SER A 29 -7.30 -3.70 16.14
C SER A 29 -7.40 -5.19 15.78
N GLU A 30 -7.34 -5.51 14.49
CA GLU A 30 -7.30 -6.88 13.96
C GLU A 30 -5.91 -7.53 14.07
N GLY A 31 -4.90 -6.81 14.57
CA GLY A 31 -3.52 -7.29 14.64
C GLY A 31 -2.86 -7.46 13.27
N ARG A 32 -3.40 -6.84 12.22
CA ARG A 32 -2.92 -6.93 10.83
C ARG A 32 -1.94 -5.83 10.47
N LEU A 33 -2.09 -4.62 11.02
CA LEU A 33 -1.22 -3.49 10.66
C LEU A 33 0.24 -3.71 11.13
N ARG A 34 1.20 -3.44 10.25
CA ARG A 34 2.66 -3.47 10.55
C ARG A 34 3.34 -2.11 10.35
N GLY A 35 2.61 -1.14 9.80
CA GLY A 35 3.09 0.22 9.55
C GLY A 35 2.65 0.71 8.18
N GLY A 36 2.98 1.95 7.87
CA GLY A 36 2.65 2.57 6.60
C GLY A 36 3.02 4.05 6.62
N SER A 37 3.02 4.66 5.45
CA SER A 37 3.22 6.11 5.32
C SER A 37 2.74 6.61 3.96
N SER A 38 2.48 7.91 3.90
CA SER A 38 2.36 8.62 2.64
C SER A 38 3.73 8.70 1.96
N ILE A 39 3.74 8.61 0.63
CA ILE A 39 4.94 8.71 -0.20
C ILE A 39 4.86 10.04 -0.95
N ALA A 40 5.92 10.85 -0.85
CA ALA A 40 6.09 12.04 -1.67
C ALA A 40 6.80 11.69 -2.99
N GLY A 41 6.96 12.68 -3.87
CA GLY A 41 7.78 12.52 -5.07
C GLY A 41 9.20 12.05 -4.75
N GLY A 42 9.83 11.35 -5.70
CA GLY A 42 11.19 10.84 -5.56
C GLY A 42 11.91 10.75 -6.91
N GLU A 43 13.15 10.28 -6.88
CA GLU A 43 13.98 10.11 -8.06
C GLU A 43 14.49 8.67 -8.19
N CYS A 44 14.48 8.13 -9.41
CA CYS A 44 15.16 6.88 -9.71
C CYS A 44 16.63 7.18 -10.03
N VAL A 45 17.52 6.66 -9.20
CA VAL A 45 18.98 6.80 -9.38
C VAL A 45 19.57 5.46 -9.83
N ARG A 46 20.63 5.52 -10.64
CA ARG A 46 21.41 4.35 -11.07
C ARG A 46 22.88 4.76 -11.08
N ARG A 47 23.77 3.86 -10.64
CA ARG A 47 25.21 4.11 -10.56
C ARG A 47 25.81 4.51 -11.91
N ASP A 48 25.49 3.76 -12.96
CA ASP A 48 25.98 3.96 -14.31
C ASP A 48 24.85 3.80 -15.34
N GLY A 49 24.84 4.67 -16.36
CA GLY A 49 23.83 4.67 -17.43
C GLY A 49 22.49 5.29 -17.01
N GLN A 50 21.49 5.20 -17.91
CA GLN A 50 20.19 5.83 -17.67
C GLN A 50 19.39 5.06 -16.61
N PRO A 51 18.87 5.74 -15.55
CA PRO A 51 17.98 5.09 -14.60
C PRO A 51 16.68 4.65 -15.26
N GLN A 52 16.05 3.62 -14.69
CA GLN A 52 14.71 3.22 -15.14
C GLN A 52 13.72 4.33 -14.80
N ARG A 53 12.67 4.45 -15.62
CA ARG A 53 11.53 5.30 -15.27
C ARG A 53 10.69 4.58 -14.21
N PRO A 54 10.26 5.26 -13.14
CA PRO A 54 9.29 4.68 -12.22
C PRO A 54 7.99 4.39 -12.98
N LEU A 55 7.42 3.20 -12.77
CA LEU A 55 6.25 2.74 -13.51
C LEU A 55 4.95 3.44 -13.06
N SER A 56 4.92 3.98 -11.84
CA SER A 56 3.73 4.63 -11.26
C SER A 56 4.10 5.71 -10.24
N SER A 57 3.19 6.68 -10.06
CA SER A 57 3.25 7.70 -9.01
C SER A 57 2.65 7.16 -7.72
N LEU A 58 3.41 6.33 -7.00
CA LEU A 58 2.96 5.84 -5.69
C LEU A 58 2.77 7.00 -4.71
N THR A 59 1.61 7.04 -4.04
CA THR A 59 1.26 8.09 -3.08
C THR A 59 1.27 7.61 -1.64
N GLY A 60 1.33 6.30 -1.41
CA GLY A 60 1.37 5.72 -0.09
C GLY A 60 1.66 4.23 -0.11
N PHE A 61 2.08 3.73 1.05
CA PHE A 61 2.17 2.30 1.31
C PHE A 61 1.64 1.95 2.68
N VAL A 62 1.11 0.73 2.81
CA VAL A 62 0.77 0.12 4.09
C VAL A 62 1.30 -1.31 4.09
N ARG A 63 1.99 -1.70 5.16
CA ARG A 63 2.41 -3.08 5.40
C ARG A 63 1.39 -3.75 6.31
N ILE A 64 0.87 -4.88 5.86
CA ILE A 64 -0.06 -5.72 6.62
C ILE A 64 0.48 -7.13 6.77
N ALA A 65 0.00 -7.85 7.77
CA ALA A 65 0.14 -9.30 7.88
C ALA A 65 -1.14 -9.99 7.40
N ALA A 66 -0.99 -11.04 6.61
CA ALA A 66 -2.07 -11.88 6.11
C ALA A 66 -1.58 -13.33 5.91
N THR A 67 -2.49 -14.31 5.79
CA THR A 67 -2.10 -15.70 5.52
C THR A 67 -1.66 -15.90 4.07
N ASP A 68 -2.36 -15.26 3.14
CA ASP A 68 -2.18 -15.36 1.69
C ASP A 68 -2.76 -14.11 1.01
N LEU A 69 -2.73 -14.08 -0.32
CA LEU A 69 -3.21 -12.94 -1.10
C LEU A 69 -4.73 -12.75 -1.01
N GLU A 70 -5.51 -13.83 -0.90
CA GLU A 70 -6.97 -13.73 -0.75
C GLU A 70 -7.32 -13.11 0.61
N ASP A 71 -6.67 -13.55 1.69
CA ASP A 71 -6.81 -12.95 3.02
C ASP A 71 -6.32 -11.49 3.05
N ALA A 72 -5.21 -11.18 2.36
CA ALA A 72 -4.70 -9.81 2.26
C ALA A 72 -5.73 -8.86 1.61
N LYS A 73 -6.42 -9.29 0.55
CA LYS A 73 -7.46 -8.49 -0.13
C LYS A 73 -8.62 -8.14 0.78
N THR A 74 -8.94 -8.95 1.79
CA THR A 74 -10.00 -8.61 2.77
C THR A 74 -9.68 -7.34 3.56
N CYS A 75 -8.40 -6.97 3.65
CA CYS A 75 -7.98 -5.72 4.28
C CYS A 75 -8.43 -4.48 3.49
N LEU A 76 -8.77 -4.59 2.21
CA LEU A 76 -9.21 -3.45 1.39
C LEU A 76 -10.56 -2.89 1.80
N VAL A 77 -11.40 -3.64 2.51
CA VAL A 77 -12.73 -3.16 2.91
C VAL A 77 -12.58 -1.86 3.69
N GLY A 78 -13.11 -0.77 3.13
CA GLY A 78 -13.00 0.57 3.72
C GLY A 78 -11.66 1.28 3.51
N ASN A 79 -10.76 0.76 2.67
CA ASN A 79 -9.53 1.47 2.29
C ASN A 79 -9.90 2.69 1.43
N PRO A 80 -9.58 3.93 1.85
CA PRO A 80 -10.10 5.12 1.17
C PRO A 80 -9.67 5.27 -0.29
N ALA A 81 -8.44 4.88 -0.64
CA ALA A 81 -7.96 4.93 -2.01
C ALA A 81 -8.70 3.92 -2.89
N TYR A 82 -8.86 2.69 -2.42
CA TYR A 82 -9.57 1.64 -3.15
C TYR A 82 -11.06 1.95 -3.32
N GLU A 83 -11.74 2.34 -2.24
CA GLU A 83 -13.18 2.71 -2.27
C GLU A 83 -13.42 3.97 -3.13
N GLY A 84 -12.42 4.86 -3.22
CA GLY A 84 -12.41 6.01 -4.12
C GLY A 84 -12.13 5.67 -5.60
N GLY A 85 -12.03 4.39 -5.95
CA GLY A 85 -11.78 3.92 -7.33
C GLY A 85 -10.31 3.86 -7.74
N GLY A 86 -9.38 4.00 -6.80
CA GLY A 86 -7.95 3.93 -7.05
C GLY A 86 -7.39 2.51 -7.06
N THR A 87 -6.23 2.36 -7.68
CA THR A 87 -5.48 1.11 -7.75
C THR A 87 -4.67 0.90 -6.48
N VAL A 88 -4.89 -0.24 -5.82
CA VAL A 88 -4.04 -0.75 -4.74
C VAL A 88 -3.33 -2.01 -5.22
N GLU A 89 -2.02 -1.94 -5.32
CA GLU A 89 -1.17 -3.06 -5.72
C GLU A 89 -0.69 -3.84 -4.49
N PHE A 90 -0.77 -5.17 -4.56
CA PHE A 90 -0.29 -6.06 -3.52
C PHE A 90 1.07 -6.64 -3.89
N ARG A 91 2.03 -6.56 -2.96
CA ARG A 91 3.33 -7.23 -3.07
C ARG A 91 3.60 -8.04 -1.81
N LEU A 92 3.83 -9.34 -1.97
CA LEU A 92 4.34 -10.18 -0.90
C LEU A 92 5.78 -9.74 -0.57
N LEU A 93 6.06 -9.54 0.71
CA LEU A 93 7.40 -9.34 1.23
C LEU A 93 7.93 -10.71 1.63
N LEU A 94 8.96 -11.15 0.93
CA LEU A 94 9.71 -12.32 1.31
C LEU A 94 10.61 -11.94 2.49
N GLU A 95 10.67 -12.80 3.49
CA GLU A 95 11.71 -12.71 4.51
C GLU A 95 13.03 -13.16 3.86
N ASP A 96 14.08 -12.36 4.04
CA ASP A 96 15.44 -12.78 3.70
C ASP A 96 15.91 -13.76 4.80
N ASP A 97 16.47 -14.91 4.41
CA ASP A 97 17.12 -15.88 5.32
C ASP A 97 18.39 -15.30 5.96
#